data_AF-A0ABD5QTE9-F1
#
_entry.id   AF-A0ABD5QTE9-F1
#
_cell.length_a   1.000
_cell.length_b   1.000
_cell.length_c   1.000
_cell.angle_alpha   90.00
_cell.angle_beta   90.00
_cell.angle_gamma   90.00
#
_symmetry.space_group_name_H-M   'P 1'
#
loop_
_entity.id
_entity.type
_entity.pdbx_description
1 polymer ?
#
loop_
_entity_poly.entity_id
_entity_poly.type
_entity_poly.pdbx_seq_one_letter_code
_entity_poly.pdbx_strand_id
1 'polypeptide(L)'
;MSEYELRLTASGPMRVVTTTETEGMTIEQSELREVTADIDLDADRLYNSDIATTHSNGVVIPLSDVACVVCTELGGTLANRGEWDITVSGSLDDWQKVALLAAKEKKNGESSRAKLGINILLQLHDRADSDRPLYAALNVDETYDVGARDKILDQLVDGDDAAAATDTEVPADV
;
A
#
# COMPACT_ATOMS: atom_id res chain seq x y z
N MET A 1 -21.50 -2.79 -4.47
CA MET A 1 -20.98 -1.80 -3.51
C MET A 1 -20.12 -2.58 -2.56
N SER A 2 -18.80 -2.47 -2.69
CA SER A 2 -17.87 -3.03 -1.72
C SER A 2 -17.99 -2.15 -0.48
N GLU A 3 -18.55 -2.67 0.61
CA GLU A 3 -18.72 -1.91 1.86
C GLU A 3 -17.40 -1.75 2.64
N TYR A 4 -16.29 -2.30 2.13
CA TYR A 4 -14.99 -2.37 2.79
C TYR A 4 -13.90 -1.91 1.82
N GLU A 5 -13.15 -0.89 2.22
CA GLU A 5 -12.08 -0.29 1.43
C GLU A 5 -10.91 0.12 2.33
N LEU A 6 -9.69 -0.09 1.82
CA LEU A 6 -8.48 0.49 2.38
C LEU A 6 -8.17 1.78 1.63
N ARG A 7 -7.45 2.71 2.27
CA ARG A 7 -6.97 3.92 1.61
C ARG A 7 -5.47 3.84 1.38
N LEU A 8 -5.07 3.89 0.12
CA LEU A 8 -3.69 4.00 -0.30
C LEU A 8 -3.36 5.47 -0.57
N THR A 9 -2.51 6.06 0.27
CA THR A 9 -1.94 7.39 0.05
C THR A 9 -0.61 7.23 -0.67
N ALA A 10 -0.47 7.88 -1.83
CA ALA A 10 0.75 7.88 -2.64
C ALA A 10 1.27 9.31 -2.76
N SER A 11 2.57 9.50 -2.49
CA SER A 11 3.24 10.80 -2.63
C SER A 11 4.50 10.66 -3.44
N GLY A 12 4.80 11.65 -4.29
CA GLY A 12 6.05 11.69 -5.04
C GLY A 12 6.10 12.76 -6.13
N PRO A 13 7.20 12.83 -6.87
CA PRO A 13 7.42 13.85 -7.88
C PRO A 13 6.69 13.53 -9.20
N MET A 14 5.94 14.51 -9.68
CA MET A 14 5.26 14.51 -10.98
C MET A 14 5.77 15.65 -11.86
N ARG A 15 5.88 15.40 -13.17
CA ARG A 15 6.19 16.43 -14.16
C ARG A 15 4.92 16.92 -14.84
N VAL A 16 4.64 18.21 -14.71
CA VAL A 16 3.53 18.90 -15.38
C VAL A 16 4.09 19.66 -16.58
N VAL A 17 3.46 19.49 -17.74
CA VAL A 17 3.80 20.24 -18.95
C VAL A 17 2.64 21.17 -19.29
N THR A 18 2.88 22.47 -19.19
CA THR A 18 1.92 23.50 -19.58
C THR A 18 2.28 24.00 -20.96
N THR A 19 1.33 23.92 -21.90
CA THR A 19 1.50 24.45 -23.25
C THR A 19 0.74 25.77 -23.37
N THR A 20 1.45 26.83 -23.72
CA THR A 20 0.86 28.15 -24.00
C THR A 20 1.09 28.51 -25.45
N GLU A 21 0.01 28.84 -26.17
CA GLU A 21 0.09 29.37 -27.53
C GLU A 21 -0.03 30.89 -27.50
N THR A 22 0.88 31.59 -28.17
CA THR A 22 0.87 33.06 -28.32
C THR A 22 1.34 33.42 -29.71
N GLU A 23 0.68 34.37 -30.39
CA GLU A 23 1.04 35.00 -31.68
C GLU A 23 2.04 34.24 -32.60
N GLY A 24 1.77 32.96 -32.90
CA GLY A 24 2.60 32.14 -33.80
C GLY A 24 3.70 31.28 -33.17
N MET A 25 3.78 31.20 -31.84
CA MET A 25 4.74 30.40 -31.07
C MET A 25 4.03 29.53 -30.02
N THR A 26 4.43 28.26 -29.95
CA THR A 26 4.05 27.33 -28.88
C THR A 26 5.17 27.31 -27.85
N ILE A 27 4.85 27.64 -26.60
CA ILE A 27 5.78 27.58 -25.48
C ILE A 27 5.37 26.40 -24.60
N GLU A 28 6.25 25.41 -24.48
CA GLU A 28 6.11 24.31 -23.52
C GLU A 28 6.93 24.62 -22.27
N GLN A 29 6.27 24.66 -21.12
CA GLN A 29 6.92 24.81 -19.82
C GLN A 29 6.74 23.51 -19.02
N SER A 30 7.86 22.89 -18.64
CA SER A 30 7.86 21.72 -17.78
C SER A 30 8.28 22.08 -16.35
N GLU A 31 7.47 21.67 -15.37
CA GLU A 31 7.76 21.85 -13.95
C GLU A 31 7.68 20.52 -13.20
N LEU A 32 8.59 20.31 -12.25
CA LEU A 32 8.52 19.21 -11.28
C LEU A 32 7.73 19.67 -10.06
N ARG A 33 6.71 18.90 -9.69
CA ARG A 33 5.82 19.19 -8.58
C ARG A 33 5.66 17.94 -7.71
N GLU A 34 5.83 18.11 -6.41
CA GLU A 34 5.45 17.11 -5.42
C GLU A 34 3.91 17.01 -5.37
N VAL A 35 3.40 15.79 -5.52
CA VAL A 35 1.96 15.51 -5.47
C VAL A 35 1.68 14.43 -4.43
N THR A 36 0.51 14.51 -3.83
CA THR A 36 -0.05 13.48 -2.95
C THR A 36 -1.46 13.17 -3.43
N ALA A 37 -1.78 11.88 -3.55
CA ALA A 37 -3.09 11.40 -3.95
C ALA A 37 -3.53 10.23 -3.08
N ASP A 38 -4.84 10.17 -2.81
CA ASP A 38 -5.47 9.06 -2.11
C ASP A 38 -6.23 8.20 -3.12
N ILE A 39 -6.02 6.89 -3.05
CA ILE A 39 -6.62 5.89 -3.91
C ILE A 39 -7.34 4.87 -3.04
N ASP A 40 -8.62 4.64 -3.32
CA ASP A 40 -9.39 3.60 -2.66
C ASP A 40 -8.96 2.22 -3.17
N LEU A 41 -8.70 1.32 -2.23
CA LEU A 41 -8.13 -0.01 -2.42
C LEU A 41 -9.06 -1.07 -1.83
N ASP A 42 -9.94 -1.61 -2.68
CA ASP A 42 -10.84 -2.69 -2.33
C ASP A 42 -10.25 -4.07 -2.70
N ALA A 43 -11.03 -5.13 -2.44
CA ALA A 43 -10.63 -6.50 -2.70
C ALA A 43 -10.38 -6.79 -4.18
N ASP A 44 -11.18 -6.20 -5.07
CA ASP A 44 -11.05 -6.37 -6.52
C ASP A 44 -9.77 -5.69 -7.01
N ARG A 45 -9.49 -4.48 -6.48
CA ARG A 45 -8.26 -3.76 -6.78
C ARG A 45 -7.02 -4.48 -6.25
N LEU A 46 -7.05 -5.10 -5.08
CA LEU A 46 -5.94 -5.94 -4.60
C LEU A 46 -5.75 -7.20 -5.43
N TYR A 47 -6.82 -7.83 -5.89
CA TYR A 47 -6.75 -9.11 -6.59
C TYR A 47 -6.02 -8.99 -7.93
N ASN A 48 -6.46 -8.07 -8.79
CA ASN A 48 -5.88 -7.88 -10.11
C ASN A 48 -6.29 -6.53 -10.71
N SER A 49 -5.49 -5.49 -10.48
CA SER A 49 -5.75 -4.15 -11.00
C SER A 49 -4.49 -3.47 -11.55
N ASP A 50 -4.69 -2.22 -11.94
CA ASP A 50 -3.69 -1.24 -12.34
C ASP A 50 -2.72 -0.85 -11.21
N ILE A 51 -3.04 -1.12 -9.94
CA ILE A 51 -2.21 -0.73 -8.79
C ILE A 51 -1.66 -1.91 -7.97
N ALA A 52 -2.30 -3.07 -8.02
CA ALA A 52 -1.93 -4.22 -7.21
C ALA A 52 -2.23 -5.55 -7.91
N THR A 53 -1.41 -6.58 -7.61
CA THR A 53 -1.61 -7.94 -8.12
C THR A 53 -1.45 -8.98 -7.02
N THR A 54 -2.48 -9.82 -6.84
CA THR A 54 -2.46 -10.95 -5.91
C THR A 54 -1.91 -12.21 -6.57
N HIS A 55 -0.78 -12.68 -6.04
CA HIS A 55 -0.12 -13.93 -6.38
C HIS A 55 -0.52 -15.06 -5.42
N SER A 56 -0.06 -16.29 -5.68
CA SER A 56 -0.34 -17.42 -4.78
C SER A 56 0.25 -17.28 -3.38
N ASN A 57 1.20 -16.36 -3.21
CA ASN A 57 2.00 -16.19 -2.00
C ASN A 57 1.77 -14.83 -1.30
N GLY A 58 0.80 -14.03 -1.77
CA GLY A 58 0.50 -12.70 -1.20
C GLY A 58 0.14 -11.68 -2.28
N VAL A 59 0.35 -10.40 -2.01
CA VAL A 59 0.06 -9.26 -2.90
C VAL A 59 1.29 -8.39 -3.14
N VAL A 60 1.43 -7.90 -4.37
CA VAL A 60 2.47 -6.92 -4.71
C VAL A 60 1.78 -5.63 -5.17
N ILE A 61 2.23 -4.50 -4.61
CA ILE A 61 1.84 -3.14 -5.00
C ILE A 61 3.09 -2.46 -5.57
N PRO A 62 3.29 -2.46 -6.90
CA PRO A 62 4.46 -1.83 -7.51
C PRO A 62 4.35 -0.30 -7.42
N LEU A 63 5.37 0.35 -6.83
CA LEU A 63 5.45 1.82 -6.74
C LEU A 63 5.28 2.49 -8.10
N SER A 64 5.87 1.90 -9.15
CA SER A 64 5.77 2.42 -10.51
C SER A 64 4.34 2.46 -11.03
N ASP A 65 3.52 1.48 -10.66
CA ASP A 65 2.19 1.30 -11.20
C ASP A 65 1.24 2.27 -10.51
N VAL A 66 1.34 2.39 -9.18
CA VAL A 66 0.67 3.43 -8.39
C VAL A 66 1.03 4.83 -8.91
N ALA A 67 2.32 5.11 -9.10
CA ALA A 67 2.79 6.40 -9.57
C ALA A 67 2.27 6.74 -10.99
N CYS A 68 2.18 5.73 -11.87
CA CYS A 68 1.57 5.90 -13.20
C CYS A 68 0.09 6.23 -13.10
N VAL A 69 -0.66 5.55 -12.23
CA VAL A 69 -2.09 5.83 -12.02
C VAL A 69 -2.30 7.25 -11.50
N VAL A 70 -1.59 7.65 -10.43
CA VAL A 70 -1.67 9.00 -9.87
C VAL A 70 -1.32 10.08 -10.91
N CYS A 71 -0.22 9.90 -11.64
CA CYS A 71 0.17 10.85 -12.68
C CYS A 71 -0.86 10.95 -13.80
N THR A 72 -1.46 9.82 -14.20
CA THR A 72 -2.49 9.79 -15.25
C THR A 72 -3.75 10.51 -14.80
N GLU A 73 -4.20 10.30 -13.56
CA GLU A 73 -5.38 10.97 -13.00
C GLU A 73 -5.17 12.48 -12.83
N LEU A 74 -3.97 12.91 -12.44
CA LEU A 74 -3.62 14.32 -12.26
C LEU A 74 -3.20 15.02 -13.57
N GLY A 75 -3.19 14.32 -14.70
CA GLY A 75 -2.84 14.88 -16.01
C GLY A 75 -1.34 15.23 -16.16
N GLY A 76 -0.48 14.56 -15.41
CA GLY A 76 0.97 14.73 -15.45
C GLY A 76 1.71 13.54 -16.05
N THR A 77 3.04 13.62 -16.02
CA THR A 77 3.93 12.53 -16.44
C THR A 77 4.83 12.12 -15.29
N LEU A 78 5.15 10.84 -15.23
CA LEU A 78 5.98 10.29 -14.17
C LEU A 78 7.41 10.82 -14.30
N ALA A 79 7.88 11.54 -13.27
CA ALA A 79 9.22 12.12 -13.26
C ALA A 79 10.28 11.10 -12.82
N ASN A 80 10.01 10.40 -11.71
CA ASN A 80 10.90 9.38 -11.16
C ASN A 80 10.06 8.25 -10.54
N ARG A 81 10.42 6.99 -10.82
CA ARG A 81 9.71 5.79 -10.32
C ARG A 81 10.11 5.39 -8.91
N GLY A 82 11.32 5.76 -8.48
CA GLY A 82 11.92 5.31 -7.22
C GLY A 82 11.73 6.27 -6.04
N GLU A 83 11.19 7.46 -6.29
CA GLU A 83 10.99 8.52 -5.29
C GLU A 83 9.53 8.64 -4.86
N TRP A 84 8.74 7.58 -5.05
CA TRP A 84 7.36 7.53 -4.62
C TRP A 84 7.25 6.75 -3.32
N ASP A 85 6.58 7.37 -2.36
CA ASP A 85 6.20 6.76 -1.09
C ASP A 85 4.73 6.37 -1.15
N ILE A 86 4.43 5.18 -0.65
CA ILE A 86 3.06 4.69 -0.53
C ILE A 86 2.78 4.22 0.88
N THR A 87 1.62 4.59 1.39
CA THR A 87 1.15 4.21 2.72
C THR A 87 -0.30 3.75 2.61
N VAL A 88 -0.62 2.63 3.23
CA VAL A 88 -1.97 2.07 3.24
C VAL A 88 -2.54 2.19 4.65
N SER A 89 -3.75 2.70 4.76
CA SER A 89 -4.46 2.94 6.01
C SER A 89 -5.88 2.39 5.93
N GLY A 90 -6.46 2.07 7.08
CA GLY A 90 -7.81 1.50 7.14
C GLY A 90 -8.19 1.05 8.55
N SER A 91 -9.46 0.67 8.72
CA SER A 91 -9.89 0.04 9.97
C SER A 91 -9.45 -1.43 10.03
N LEU A 92 -9.35 -2.00 11.24
CA LEU A 92 -8.99 -3.41 11.43
C LEU A 92 -9.90 -4.37 10.65
N ASP A 93 -11.20 -4.06 10.61
CA ASP A 93 -12.20 -4.86 9.91
C ASP A 93 -12.03 -4.78 8.39
N ASP A 94 -11.68 -3.60 7.86
CA ASP A 94 -11.41 -3.41 6.43
C ASP A 94 -10.18 -4.22 6.01
N TRP A 95 -9.10 -4.15 6.78
CA TRP A 95 -7.89 -4.95 6.54
C TRP A 95 -8.21 -6.45 6.40
N GLN A 96 -8.91 -7.00 7.38
CA GLN A 96 -9.30 -8.41 7.39
C GLN A 96 -10.21 -8.76 6.20
N LYS A 97 -11.25 -7.95 5.94
CA LYS A 97 -12.24 -8.25 4.91
C LYS A 97 -11.68 -8.10 3.51
N VAL A 98 -10.96 -7.01 3.24
CA VAL A 98 -10.34 -6.74 1.95
C VAL A 98 -9.32 -7.83 1.60
N ALA A 99 -8.48 -8.26 2.54
CA ALA A 99 -7.53 -9.34 2.33
C ALA A 99 -8.21 -10.72 2.10
N LEU A 100 -9.24 -11.07 2.88
CA LEU A 100 -9.95 -12.34 2.73
C LEU A 100 -10.78 -12.40 1.44
N LEU A 101 -11.37 -11.28 1.02
CA LEU A 101 -12.11 -11.18 -0.24
C LEU A 101 -11.16 -11.26 -1.44
N ALA A 102 -10.02 -10.57 -1.41
CA ALA A 102 -9.00 -10.71 -2.46
C ALA A 102 -8.46 -12.15 -2.55
N ALA A 103 -8.24 -12.80 -1.40
CA ALA A 103 -7.84 -14.20 -1.34
C ALA A 103 -8.93 -15.15 -1.87
N LYS A 104 -10.21 -14.83 -1.67
CA LYS A 104 -11.35 -15.64 -2.14
C LYS A 104 -11.39 -15.72 -3.66
N GLU A 105 -11.10 -14.62 -4.35
CA GLU A 105 -11.03 -14.58 -5.82
C GLU A 105 -9.97 -15.54 -6.37
N LYS A 106 -8.87 -15.77 -5.63
CA LYS A 106 -7.81 -16.72 -6.02
C LYS A 106 -8.05 -18.15 -5.55
N LYS A 107 -8.65 -18.33 -4.37
CA LYS A 107 -8.72 -19.61 -3.64
C LYS A 107 -10.14 -19.89 -3.13
N ASN A 108 -10.70 -20.98 -3.64
CA ASN A 108 -12.02 -21.46 -3.24
C ASN A 108 -12.04 -22.18 -1.88
N GLY A 109 -10.95 -22.86 -1.50
CA GLY A 109 -10.87 -23.59 -0.23
C GLY A 109 -10.63 -22.67 0.97
N GLU A 110 -11.36 -22.89 2.06
CA GLU A 110 -11.37 -22.02 3.25
C GLU A 110 -9.99 -21.88 3.90
N SER A 111 -9.33 -22.98 4.24
CA SER A 111 -7.97 -22.97 4.80
C SER A 111 -6.94 -22.33 3.86
N SER A 112 -7.01 -22.60 2.56
CA SER A 112 -6.12 -21.99 1.57
C SER A 112 -6.36 -20.49 1.39
N ARG A 113 -7.62 -20.05 1.52
CA ARG A 113 -8.03 -18.65 1.48
C ARG A 113 -7.54 -17.91 2.72
N ALA A 114 -7.76 -18.47 3.91
CA ALA A 114 -7.28 -17.87 5.17
C ALA A 114 -5.76 -17.73 5.15
N LYS A 115 -5.03 -18.76 4.70
CA LYS A 115 -3.57 -18.70 4.52
C LYS A 115 -3.12 -17.62 3.54
N LEU A 116 -3.81 -17.48 2.41
CA LEU A 116 -3.48 -16.44 1.44
C LEU A 116 -3.83 -15.05 1.98
N GLY A 117 -4.97 -14.89 2.66
CA GLY A 117 -5.37 -13.64 3.31
C GLY A 117 -4.34 -13.18 4.36
N ILE A 118 -3.84 -14.10 5.19
CA ILE A 118 -2.74 -13.82 6.12
C ILE A 118 -1.50 -13.36 5.37
N ASN A 119 -1.08 -14.05 4.30
CA ASN A 119 0.09 -13.61 3.52
C ASN A 119 -0.08 -12.23 2.86
N ILE A 120 -1.29 -11.90 2.40
CA ILE A 120 -1.62 -10.57 1.88
C ILE A 120 -1.43 -9.52 2.98
N LEU A 121 -1.97 -9.76 4.18
CA LEU A 121 -1.85 -8.85 5.31
C LEU A 121 -0.39 -8.63 5.74
N LEU A 122 0.40 -9.70 5.82
CA LEU A 122 1.83 -9.61 6.16
C LEU A 122 2.61 -8.77 5.13
N GLN A 123 2.29 -8.89 3.84
CA GLN A 123 2.97 -8.09 2.80
C GLN A 123 2.50 -6.64 2.73
N LEU A 124 1.26 -6.36 3.14
CA LEU A 124 0.76 -5.00 3.22
C LEU A 124 1.25 -4.28 4.48
N HIS A 125 1.60 -5.00 5.54
CA HIS A 125 2.17 -4.42 6.76
C HIS A 125 3.42 -3.57 6.49
N ASP A 126 4.30 -4.00 5.58
CA ASP A 126 5.49 -3.24 5.16
C ASP A 126 5.17 -1.83 4.62
N ARG A 127 3.90 -1.57 4.27
CA ARG A 127 3.42 -0.29 3.73
C ARG A 127 2.27 0.28 4.56
N ALA A 128 1.96 -0.31 5.70
CA ALA A 128 0.87 0.13 6.53
C ALA A 128 1.29 1.29 7.43
N ASP A 129 0.35 2.16 7.76
CA ASP A 129 0.53 3.23 8.74
C ASP A 129 0.58 2.73 10.19
N SER A 130 0.31 1.45 10.43
CA SER A 130 0.09 0.86 11.75
C SER A 130 0.22 -0.67 11.73
N ASP A 131 0.28 -1.28 12.92
CA ASP A 131 0.30 -2.74 13.10
C ASP A 131 -1.07 -3.42 12.91
N ARG A 132 -2.09 -2.66 12.49
CA ARG A 132 -3.45 -3.18 12.24
C ARG A 132 -3.50 -4.37 11.29
N PRO A 133 -2.69 -4.46 10.21
CA PRO A 133 -2.67 -5.66 9.37
C PRO A 133 -2.18 -6.90 10.11
N LEU A 134 -1.23 -6.75 11.05
CA LEU A 134 -0.73 -7.87 11.87
C LEU A 134 -1.81 -8.35 12.85
N TYR A 135 -2.53 -7.43 13.50
CA TYR A 135 -3.68 -7.79 14.35
C TYR A 135 -4.81 -8.44 13.55
N ALA A 136 -5.08 -7.96 12.32
CA ALA A 136 -6.04 -8.58 11.42
C ALA A 136 -5.59 -10.00 11.03
N ALA A 137 -4.30 -10.20 10.77
CA ALA A 137 -3.74 -11.52 10.43
C ALA A 137 -3.87 -12.50 11.61
N LEU A 138 -3.63 -12.03 12.84
CA LEU A 138 -3.82 -12.82 14.05
C LEU A 138 -5.29 -13.24 14.21
N ASN A 139 -6.24 -12.32 14.01
CA ASN A 139 -7.67 -12.63 14.10
C ASN A 139 -8.10 -13.68 13.04
N VAL A 140 -7.53 -13.60 11.83
CA VAL A 140 -7.76 -14.62 10.79
C VAL A 140 -7.17 -15.97 11.21
N ASP A 141 -5.96 -16.01 11.76
CA ASP A 141 -5.36 -17.25 12.23
C ASP A 141 -6.15 -17.89 13.38
N GLU A 142 -6.60 -17.10 14.36
CA GLU A 142 -7.44 -17.57 15.46
C GLU A 142 -8.80 -18.10 14.99
N THR A 143 -9.37 -17.49 13.95
CA THR A 143 -10.68 -17.90 13.39
C THR A 143 -10.59 -19.19 12.59
N TYR A 144 -9.52 -19.40 11.83
CA TYR A 144 -9.42 -20.49 10.84
C TYR A 144 -8.36 -21.55 11.17
N ASP A 145 -7.64 -21.40 12.29
CA ASP A 145 -6.59 -22.31 12.78
C ASP A 145 -5.55 -22.66 11.69
N VAL A 146 -4.95 -21.62 11.10
CA VAL A 146 -4.01 -21.78 9.98
C VAL A 146 -2.60 -22.12 10.47
N GLY A 147 -2.30 -21.91 11.75
CA GLY A 147 -1.02 -22.17 12.37
C GLY A 147 0.06 -21.16 12.00
N ALA A 148 -0.33 -19.91 11.71
CA ALA A 148 0.58 -18.81 11.39
C ALA A 148 0.93 -17.93 12.61
N ARG A 149 0.28 -18.14 13.76
CA ARG A 149 0.45 -17.34 15.00
C ARG A 149 1.89 -16.98 15.33
N ASP A 150 2.78 -17.96 15.45
CA ASP A 150 4.17 -17.72 15.88
C ASP A 150 4.89 -16.76 14.92
N LYS A 151 4.71 -16.96 13.61
CA LYS A 151 5.26 -16.07 12.58
C LYS A 151 4.71 -14.64 12.68
N ILE A 152 3.42 -14.49 13.00
CA ILE A 152 2.77 -13.18 13.13
C ILE A 152 3.29 -12.46 14.39
N LEU A 153 3.47 -13.20 15.49
CA LEU A 153 4.00 -12.66 16.74
C LEU A 153 5.47 -12.23 16.61
N ASP A 154 6.29 -13.01 15.90
CA ASP A 154 7.70 -12.62 15.64
C ASP A 154 7.76 -11.25 14.93
N GLN A 155 6.90 -11.00 13.94
CA GLN A 155 6.86 -9.70 13.25
C GLN A 155 6.38 -8.54 14.12
N LEU A 156 5.46 -8.78 15.06
CA LEU A 156 5.02 -7.76 16.03
C LEU A 156 6.15 -7.35 16.98
N VAL A 157 7.00 -8.30 17.39
CA VAL A 157 8.13 -8.04 18.29
C VAL A 157 9.24 -7.26 17.57
N ASP A 158 9.55 -7.64 16.32
CA ASP A 158 10.57 -6.96 15.52
C ASP A 158 10.15 -5.52 15.12
N GLY A 159 8.84 -5.25 14.98
CA GLY A 159 8.31 -3.92 14.69
C GLY A 159 8.45 -2.92 15.85
N ASP A 160 8.36 -3.41 17.09
CA ASP A 160 8.43 -2.58 18.31
C ASP A 160 9.87 -2.15 18.64
N ASP A 161 10.87 -2.98 18.30
CA ASP A 161 12.30 -2.66 18.51
C ASP A 161 12.81 -1.59 17.52
N ALA A 162 12.21 -1.45 16.33
CA ALA A 162 12.58 -0.43 15.35
C ALA A 162 12.12 1.00 15.76
N ALA A 163 11.02 1.12 16.49
CA ALA A 163 10.51 2.40 16.98
C ALA A 163 11.29 2.94 18.20
N ALA A 164 12.05 2.07 18.91
CA ALA A 164 12.83 2.45 20.08
C ALA A 164 14.24 2.99 19.76
N ALA A 165 14.70 2.92 18.51
CA ALA A 165 16.07 3.26 18.12
C ALA A 165 16.30 4.70 17.63
N THR A 166 15.29 5.59 17.64
CA THR A 166 15.42 7.00 17.21
C THR A 166 15.30 8.00 18.35
N ASP A 167 15.73 7.64 19.56
CA ASP A 167 15.98 8.63 20.60
C ASP A 167 17.42 8.47 21.12
N THR A 168 18.10 9.60 21.29
CA THR A 168 19.50 9.80 21.76
C THR A 168 20.58 9.95 20.68
N GLU A 169 20.91 11.20 20.32
CA GLU A 169 22.19 11.84 20.73
C GLU A 169 22.15 13.35 20.36
N VAL A 170 21.81 14.21 21.33
CA VAL A 170 22.10 15.66 21.23
C VAL A 170 23.51 15.87 21.77
N PRO A 171 24.47 16.42 21.01
CA PRO A 171 25.80 16.68 21.51
C PRO A 171 25.75 17.79 22.57
N ALA A 172 26.20 17.49 23.78
CA ALA A 172 26.42 18.50 24.81
C ALA A 172 27.76 19.21 24.54
N ASP A 173 27.68 20.45 24.06
CA ASP A 173 28.79 21.41 24.04
C ASP A 173 28.53 22.45 25.15
N VAL A 174 29.25 22.31 26.27
CA VAL A 174 29.59 23.39 27.24
C VAL A 174 30.91 23.06 27.93
#